data_AF-A0A6A3IQ06-F1
#
_entry.id   AF-A0A6A3IQ06-F1
#
_cell.length_a   1.000
_cell.length_b   1.000
_cell.length_c   1.000
_cell.angle_alpha   90.00
_cell.angle_beta   90.00
_cell.angle_gamma   90.00
#
_symmetry.space_group_name_H-M   'P 1'
#
loop_
_entity.id
_entity.type
_entity.pdbx_description
1 polymer ?
#
loop_
_entity_poly.entity_id
_entity_poly.type
_entity_poly.pdbx_seq_one_letter_code
_entity_poly.pdbx_strand_id
1 'polypeptide(L)' 'GVKMLERQNDMCRYKLTGQVPRLASVFRRVEGSKQQLGIREYAVSQTTLEQIFNNFAGQQSEEKGVARGIGG' A
#
# COMPACT_ATOMS: atom_id res chain seq x y z
N GLY A 1 -0.17 3.17 10.78
CA GLY A 1 -1.41 3.78 10.25
C GLY A 1 -2.04 2.89 9.21
N VAL A 2 -3.27 3.20 8.78
CA VAL A 2 -3.97 2.48 7.71
C VAL A 2 -4.45 3.51 6.69
N LYS A 3 -4.18 3.28 5.40
CA LYS A 3 -4.67 4.10 4.28
C LYS A 3 -5.62 3.26 3.44
N MET A 4 -6.81 3.78 3.15
CA MET A 4 -7.69 3.19 2.14
C MET A 4 -7.16 3.60 0.75
N LEU A 5 -6.92 2.62 -0.11
CA LEU A 5 -6.43 2.84 -1.46
C LEU A 5 -7.57 2.79 -2.47
N GLU A 6 -8.53 1.90 -2.27
CA GLU A 6 -9.62 1.69 -3.20
C GLU A 6 -10.87 1.19 -2.46
N ARG A 7 -12.03 1.61 -2.95
CA ARG A 7 -13.35 1.12 -2.56
C ARG A 7 -14.17 0.92 -3.82
N GLN A 8 -14.59 -0.32 -4.08
CA GLN A 8 -15.50 -0.66 -5.18
C GLN A 8 -16.57 -1.62 -4.65
N ASN A 9 -17.82 -1.15 -4.51
CA ASN A 9 -18.92 -1.92 -3.92
C ASN A 9 -18.52 -2.51 -2.54
N ASP A 10 -18.51 -3.84 -2.45
CA ASP A 10 -18.17 -4.61 -1.26
C ASP A 10 -16.66 -4.87 -1.10
N MET A 11 -15.85 -4.46 -2.07
CA MET A 11 -14.40 -4.65 -2.06
C MET A 11 -13.68 -3.39 -1.58
N CYS A 12 -12.77 -3.58 -0.62
CA CYS A 12 -11.94 -2.51 -0.07
C CYS A 12 -10.48 -2.92 -0.10
N ARG A 13 -9.59 -2.02 -0.54
CA ARG A 13 -8.14 -2.24 -0.50
C ARG A 13 -7.50 -1.28 0.50
N TYR A 14 -6.77 -1.83 1.45
CA TYR A 14 -6.09 -1.07 2.49
C TYR A 14 -4.57 -1.28 2.40
N LYS A 15 -3.82 -0.21 2.73
CA LYS A 15 -2.38 -0.24 2.92
C LYS A 15 -2.05 0.08 4.36
N LEU A 16 -1.40 -0.86 5.03
CA LEU A 16 -0.82 -0.63 6.35
C LEU A 16 0.48 0.16 6.19
N THR A 17 0.67 1.23 6.97
CA THR A 17 1.83 2.12 6.90
C THR A 17 2.51 2.26 8.27
N GLY A 18 3.80 2.61 8.27
CA GLY A 18 4.60 2.75 9.50
C GLY A 18 5.11 1.40 10.00
N GLN A 19 5.07 1.15 11.31
CA GLN A 19 5.35 -0.17 11.87
C GLN A 19 4.23 -1.14 11.49
N VAL A 20 4.46 -1.90 10.42
CA VAL A 20 3.51 -2.90 9.93
C VAL A 20 3.69 -4.20 10.73
N PRO A 21 2.61 -4.79 11.27
CA PRO A 21 2.69 -6.09 11.93
C PRO A 21 3.17 -7.17 10.97
N ARG A 22 3.72 -8.27 11.50
CA ARG A 22 4.03 -9.46 10.68
C ARG A 22 2.77 -9.92 9.94
N LEU A 23 2.93 -10.42 8.72
CA LEU A 23 1.83 -10.89 7.88
C LEU A 23 0.93 -11.91 8.62
N ALA A 24 1.55 -12.83 9.37
CA ALA A 24 0.84 -13.80 10.21
C ALA A 24 -0.07 -13.16 11.26
N SER A 25 0.34 -12.03 11.86
CA SER A 25 -0.46 -11.30 12.84
C SER A 25 -1.66 -10.60 12.20
N VAL A 26 -1.48 -10.06 10.99
CA VAL A 26 -2.57 -9.45 10.22
C VAL A 26 -3.57 -10.52 9.82
N PHE A 27 -3.10 -11.63 9.25
CA PHE A 27 -3.93 -12.77 8.88
C PHE A 27 -4.76 -13.27 10.07
N ARG A 28 -4.13 -13.55 11.21
CA ARG A 28 -4.83 -14.03 12.42
C ARG A 28 -5.95 -13.08 12.86
N ARG A 29 -5.71 -11.77 12.78
CA ARG A 29 -6.69 -10.77 13.23
C ARG A 29 -7.86 -10.62 12.26
N VAL A 30 -7.60 -10.69 10.94
CA VAL A 30 -8.67 -10.66 9.94
C VAL A 30 -9.49 -11.95 10.01
N GLU A 31 -8.84 -13.11 10.10
CA GLU A 31 -9.50 -14.40 10.22
C GLU A 31 -10.40 -14.47 11.48
N GLY A 32 -9.88 -14.03 12.63
CA GLY A 32 -10.62 -14.03 13.89
C GLY A 32 -11.86 -13.12 13.92
N SER A 33 -11.93 -12.12 13.03
CA SER A 33 -13.08 -11.21 12.91
C SER A 33 -13.90 -11.44 11.64
N LYS A 34 -13.52 -12.41 10.79
CA LYS A 34 -14.10 -12.62 9.45
C LYS A 34 -15.62 -12.77 9.48
N GLN A 35 -16.12 -13.67 10.33
CA GLN A 35 -17.56 -13.93 10.44
C GLN A 35 -18.32 -12.75 11.04
N GLN A 36 -17.79 -12.14 12.10
CA GLN A 36 -18.41 -11.00 12.77
C GLN A 36 -18.54 -9.79 11.84
N LEU A 37 -17.56 -9.58 10.96
CA LEU A 37 -17.53 -8.48 10.00
C LEU A 37 -18.21 -8.82 8.66
N GLY A 38 -18.74 -10.04 8.49
CA GLY A 38 -19.37 -10.46 7.23
C GLY A 38 -18.42 -10.52 6.03
N ILE A 39 -17.12 -10.72 6.26
CA ILE A 39 -16.11 -10.78 5.19
C ILE A 39 -16.24 -12.13 4.48
N ARG A 40 -16.68 -12.14 3.20
CA ARG A 40 -16.71 -13.37 2.37
C ARG A 40 -15.30 -13.89 2.12
N GLU A 41 -14.46 -13.03 1.57
CA GLU A 41 -13.11 -13.36 1.12
C GLU A 41 -12.15 -12.19 1.40
N TYR A 42 -10.89 -12.51 1.64
CA TYR A 42 -9.84 -11.51 1.78
C TYR A 42 -8.50 -12.08 1.34
N ALA A 43 -7.58 -11.17 0.98
CA ALA A 43 -6.19 -11.47 0.72
C ALA A 43 -5.31 -10.50 1.51
N VAL A 44 -4.19 -10.99 2.02
CA VAL A 44 -3.17 -10.16 2.68
C VAL A 44 -1.83 -10.42 2.01
N SER A 45 -1.18 -9.36 1.54
CA SER A 45 0.13 -9.43 0.90
C SER A 45 1.07 -8.43 1.54
N GLN A 46 2.34 -8.79 1.71
CA GLN A 46 3.40 -7.82 1.96
C GLN A 46 3.88 -7.25 0.62
N THR A 47 4.07 -5.94 0.56
CA THR A 47 4.74 -5.30 -0.57
C THR A 47 6.15 -5.89 -0.69
N THR A 48 6.51 -6.42 -1.86
CA THR A 48 7.87 -6.93 -2.06
C THR A 48 8.87 -5.77 -2.07
N LEU A 49 10.15 -6.07 -1.81
CA LEU A 49 11.21 -5.08 -1.95
C LEU A 49 11.20 -4.47 -3.37
N GLU A 50 10.92 -5.26 -4.40
CA GLU A 50 10.84 -4.80 -5.78
C GLU A 50 9.74 -3.75 -5.99
N GLN A 51 8.56 -3.93 -5.38
CA GLN A 51 7.50 -2.93 -5.44
C GLN A 51 7.84 -1.65 -4.67
N ILE A 52 8.65 -1.75 -3.61
CA ILE A 52 9.20 -0.58 -2.91
C ILE A 52 10.17 0.16 -3.85
N PHE A 53 11.10 -0.56 -4.48
CA PHE A 53 12.05 -0.01 -5.44
C PHE A 53 11.36 0.64 -6.64
N ASN A 54 10.36 -0.01 -7.23
CA ASN A 54 9.58 0.54 -8.36
C ASN A 54 8.81 1.81 -7.96
N ASN A 55 8.26 1.85 -6.74
CA ASN A 55 7.59 3.05 -6.24
C ASN A 55 8.58 4.21 -6.01
N PHE A 56 9.80 3.94 -5.55
CA PHE A 56 10.85 4.96 -5.45
C PHE A 56 11.31 5.45 -6.82
N ALA A 57 11.53 4.55 -7.79
CA ALA A 57 11.94 4.90 -9.15
C ALA A 57 10.88 5.72 -9.89
N GLY A 58 9.59 5.42 -9.68
CA GLY A 58 8.48 6.17 -10.25
C GLY A 58 8.33 7.60 -9.71
N GLN A 59 8.81 7.87 -8.48
CA GLN A 59 8.76 9.19 -7.87
C GLN A 59 9.83 10.16 -8.38
N GLN A 60 10.88 9.70 -9.07
CA GLN A 60 11.92 10.57 -9.63
C GLN A 60 11.53 11.25 -10.96
N SER A 61 10.34 10.98 -11.50
CA SER A 61 9.89 11.53 -12.80
C SER A 61 9.06 12.81 -12.69
N GLU A 62 8.66 13.24 -11.48
CA GLU A 62 7.82 14.44 -11.25
C GLU A 62 8.59 15.64 -10.67
N GLU A 63 9.92 15.57 -10.58
CA GLU A 63 10.78 16.67 -10.13
C GLU A 63 11.89 17.01 -11.14
N LYS A 64 11.53 17.19 -12.42
CA LYS A 64 12.33 18.10 -13.27
C LYS A 64 11.91 19.53 -12.99
N GLY A 65 12.47 20.05 -11.89
CA GLY A 65 12.57 21.48 -11.65
C GLY A 65 13.13 22.19 -12.88
N VAL A 66 12.56 23.37 -13.13
CA VAL A 66 12.89 24.28 -14.23
C VAL A 66 14.40 24.49 -14.32
N ALA A 67 15.06 23.90 -15.32
CA ALA A 67 16.44 24.23 -15.64
C ALA A 67 16.47 25.60 -16.31
N ARG A 68 16.65 26.66 -15.51
CA ARG A 68 17.12 27.96 -16.02
C ARG A 68 18.50 27.73 -16.65
N GLY A 69 18.56 27.74 -17.98
CA GLY A 69 19.83 27.81 -18.71
C GLY A 69 20.50 29.16 -18.45
N ILE A 70 21.69 29.13 -17.86
CA ILE A 70 22.67 30.22 -17.88
C ILE A 70 23.93 29.64 -18.51
N GLY A 71 24.46 30.33 -19.52
CA GLY A 71 25.89 30.28 -19.86
C GLY A 71 26.22 29.57 -21.16
N GLY A 72 26.40 30.36 -22.21
CA GLY A 72 27.00 30.03 -23.50
C GLY A 72 27.05 31.30 -24.34
#